data_AF-A0A5B0AQA5-F1
#
_entry.id   AF-A0A5B0AQA5-F1
#
_cell.length_a   1.000
_cell.length_b   1.000
_cell.length_c   1.000
_cell.angle_alpha   90.00
_cell.angle_beta   90.00
_cell.angle_gamma   90.00
#
_symmetry.space_group_name_H-M   'P 1'
#
loop_
_entity.id
_entity.type
_entity.pdbx_description
1 polymer ?
#
loop_
_entity_poly.entity_id
_entity_poly.type
_entity_poly.pdbx_seq_one_letter_code
_entity_poly.pdbx_strand_id
1 'polypeptide(L)'
;LSVPMATAPYEPQAPAAASAPGSLWALLTPLLALLDRTGLLAAPPDALERVADRLDQVAERCGPAIATYSNPAKTLASELAESLPVIWTEGDSAGPAGRRFVAALAELAGRPALTAELPEALAAHSVLLAGTLAAGADPDDFFRDRVEDAQVLHARVVLLRDRPAGGRTAAPAARELALGHDTPISELEPEEGGDLETLAELIATTDFAAVYLALASTA
;
A
#
# COMPACT_ATOMS: atom_id res chain seq x y z
N LEU A 1 -17.17 -19.29 15.52
CA LEU A 1 -17.88 -20.35 14.76
C LEU A 1 -18.18 -19.79 13.38
N SER A 2 -17.29 -20.01 12.42
CA SER A 2 -17.49 -19.65 11.03
C SER A 2 -18.34 -20.74 10.37
N VAL A 3 -19.56 -20.40 9.96
CA VAL A 3 -20.38 -21.27 9.11
C VAL A 3 -19.93 -21.00 7.67
N PRO A 4 -19.49 -22.01 6.90
CA PRO A 4 -19.09 -21.80 5.52
C PRO A 4 -20.34 -21.51 4.68
N MET A 5 -20.29 -20.44 3.89
CA MET A 5 -21.29 -20.17 2.85
C MET A 5 -21.19 -21.25 1.76
N ALA A 6 -22.34 -21.67 1.24
CA ALA A 6 -22.38 -22.64 0.14
C ALA A 6 -21.75 -22.05 -1.12
N THR A 7 -20.64 -22.64 -1.57
CA THR A 7 -19.97 -22.28 -2.83
C THR A 7 -20.65 -22.96 -4.02
N ALA A 8 -20.66 -22.28 -5.17
CA ALA A 8 -21.20 -22.85 -6.40
C ALA A 8 -20.27 -23.97 -6.91
N PRO A 9 -20.80 -25.03 -7.55
CA PRO A 9 -20.04 -26.24 -7.92
C PRO A 9 -18.91 -26.05 -8.94
N TYR A 10 -18.63 -24.81 -9.38
CA TYR A 10 -17.54 -24.48 -10.30
C TYR A 10 -16.64 -23.33 -9.81
N GLU A 11 -16.78 -22.87 -8.56
CA GLU A 11 -15.80 -21.92 -8.02
C GLU A 11 -14.50 -22.66 -7.70
N PRO A 12 -13.36 -22.32 -8.34
CA PRO A 12 -12.08 -22.85 -7.91
C PRO A 12 -11.88 -22.47 -6.44
N GLN A 13 -11.75 -23.48 -5.60
CA GLN A 13 -11.58 -23.35 -4.16
C GLN A 13 -10.14 -22.94 -3.86
N ALA A 14 -9.76 -21.74 -4.33
CA ALA A 14 -8.58 -21.07 -3.83
C ALA A 14 -8.87 -20.68 -2.38
N PRO A 15 -7.96 -20.94 -1.42
CA PRO A 15 -8.12 -20.39 -0.09
C PRO A 15 -8.25 -18.88 -0.23
N ALA A 16 -9.37 -18.32 0.26
CA ALA A 16 -9.57 -16.88 0.23
C ALA A 16 -8.40 -16.24 0.98
N ALA A 17 -7.59 -15.43 0.29
CA ALA A 17 -6.52 -14.69 0.92
C ALA A 17 -7.11 -13.87 2.07
N ALA A 18 -6.51 -13.93 3.26
CA ALA A 18 -6.99 -13.16 4.41
C ALA A 18 -6.93 -11.66 4.10
N SER A 19 -5.98 -11.26 3.25
CA SER A 19 -5.81 -9.92 2.72
C SER A 19 -6.68 -9.61 1.49
N ALA A 20 -7.61 -10.48 1.08
CA ALA A 20 -8.53 -10.19 -0.02
C ALA A 20 -9.31 -8.88 0.27
N PRO A 21 -9.33 -7.90 -0.67
CA PRO A 21 -9.86 -6.56 -0.40
C PRO A 21 -11.30 -6.53 0.13
N GLY A 22 -12.18 -7.37 -0.41
CA GLY A 22 -13.59 -7.44 -0.01
C GLY A 22 -13.83 -7.98 1.40
N SER A 23 -12.96 -8.87 1.89
CA SER A 23 -13.13 -9.53 3.20
C SER A 23 -12.95 -8.56 4.37
N LEU A 24 -12.08 -7.54 4.20
CA LEU A 24 -11.83 -6.54 5.23
C LEU A 24 -13.10 -5.75 5.56
N TRP A 25 -13.72 -5.15 4.54
CA TRP A 25 -14.86 -4.25 4.73
C TRP A 25 -16.09 -4.96 5.27
N ALA A 26 -16.29 -6.23 4.91
CA ALA A 26 -17.35 -7.06 5.46
C ALA A 26 -17.27 -7.24 6.99
N LEU A 27 -16.06 -7.18 7.57
CA LEU A 27 -15.82 -7.29 9.01
C LEU A 27 -15.64 -5.93 9.69
N LEU A 28 -14.95 -5.01 9.02
CA LEU A 28 -14.61 -3.70 9.57
C LEU A 28 -15.83 -2.82 9.74
N THR A 29 -16.72 -2.74 8.75
CA THR A 29 -17.91 -1.88 8.81
C THR A 29 -18.84 -2.23 9.99
N PRO A 30 -19.26 -3.49 10.21
CA PRO A 30 -20.08 -3.82 11.39
C PRO A 30 -19.31 -3.64 12.71
N LEU A 31 -17.99 -3.82 12.73
CA LEU A 31 -17.17 -3.56 13.91
C LEU A 31 -17.16 -2.06 14.26
N LEU A 32 -16.97 -1.17 13.28
CA LEU A 32 -17.03 0.28 13.48
C LEU A 32 -18.39 0.70 14.04
N ALA A 33 -19.49 0.20 13.45
CA ALA A 33 -20.83 0.48 13.94
C ALA A 33 -21.06 -0.02 15.39
N LEU A 34 -20.46 -1.16 15.77
CA LEU A 34 -20.52 -1.66 17.13
C LEU A 34 -19.72 -0.78 18.10
N LEU A 35 -18.51 -0.38 17.72
CA LEU A 35 -17.62 0.42 18.56
C LEU A 35 -18.16 1.86 18.77
N ASP A 36 -18.85 2.41 17.78
CA ASP A 36 -19.60 3.67 17.91
C ASP A 36 -20.71 3.54 18.95
N ARG A 37 -21.54 2.49 18.86
CA ARG A 37 -22.64 2.24 19.80
C ARG A 37 -22.19 1.99 21.23
N THR A 38 -20.96 1.50 21.44
CA THR A 38 -20.38 1.32 22.77
C THR A 38 -19.61 2.55 23.26
N GLY A 39 -19.45 3.58 22.43
CA GLY A 39 -18.72 4.81 22.74
C GLY A 39 -17.21 4.64 22.80
N LEU A 40 -16.65 3.58 22.18
CA LEU A 40 -15.20 3.33 22.14
C LEU A 40 -14.50 4.16 21.06
N LEU A 41 -15.20 4.52 20.00
CA LEU A 41 -14.77 5.47 18.97
C LEU A 41 -15.98 6.21 18.39
N ALA A 42 -15.75 7.25 17.59
CA ALA A 42 -16.80 7.93 16.84
C ALA A 42 -16.81 7.43 15.39
N ALA A 43 -17.84 6.68 15.02
CA ALA A 43 -18.11 6.27 13.65
C ALA A 43 -19.63 6.31 13.41
N PRO A 44 -20.24 7.50 13.48
CA PRO A 44 -21.67 7.65 13.27
C PRO A 44 -22.04 7.23 11.84
N PRO A 45 -23.33 6.93 11.58
CA PRO A 45 -23.77 6.42 10.27
C PRO A 45 -23.35 7.30 9.09
N ASP A 46 -23.37 8.63 9.24
CA ASP A 46 -22.93 9.59 8.22
C ASP A 46 -21.42 9.52 7.94
N ALA A 47 -20.59 9.15 8.93
CA ALA A 47 -19.18 8.88 8.70
C ALA A 47 -18.97 7.61 7.88
N LEU A 48 -19.77 6.56 8.12
CA LEU A 48 -19.72 5.31 7.35
C LEU A 48 -20.22 5.51 5.91
N GLU A 49 -21.24 6.35 5.70
CA GLU A 49 -21.69 6.75 4.36
C GLU A 49 -20.58 7.47 3.60
N ARG A 50 -19.88 8.43 4.24
CA ARG A 50 -18.73 9.12 3.61
C ARG A 50 -17.58 8.17 3.28
N VAL A 51 -17.33 7.17 4.12
CA VAL A 51 -16.35 6.11 3.81
C VAL A 51 -16.77 5.32 2.58
N ALA A 52 -18.05 4.95 2.46
CA ALA A 52 -18.56 4.25 1.28
C ALA A 52 -18.40 5.10 0.01
N ASP A 53 -18.80 6.37 0.05
CA ASP A 53 -18.63 7.31 -1.06
C ASP A 53 -17.15 7.43 -1.47
N ARG A 54 -16.25 7.48 -0.48
CA ARG A 54 -14.79 7.54 -0.70
C ARG A 54 -14.27 6.27 -1.37
N LEU A 55 -14.75 5.10 -0.95
CA LEU A 55 -14.37 3.82 -1.56
C LEU A 55 -14.86 3.71 -3.01
N ASP A 56 -16.07 4.19 -3.30
CA ASP A 56 -16.61 4.22 -4.66
C ASP A 56 -15.77 5.14 -5.57
N GLN A 57 -15.38 6.32 -5.09
CA GLN A 57 -14.47 7.22 -5.83
C GLN A 57 -13.12 6.57 -6.12
N VAL A 58 -12.54 5.85 -5.16
CA VAL A 58 -11.30 5.10 -5.39
C VAL A 58 -11.52 4.00 -6.42
N ALA A 59 -12.63 3.25 -6.34
CA ALA A 59 -12.95 2.22 -7.31
C ALA A 59 -13.13 2.77 -8.74
N GLU A 60 -13.76 3.93 -8.89
CA GLU A 60 -13.91 4.61 -10.19
C GLU A 60 -12.56 5.00 -10.81
N ARG A 61 -11.58 5.43 -9.99
CA ARG A 61 -10.24 5.84 -10.46
C ARG A 61 -9.28 4.67 -10.64
N CYS A 62 -9.36 3.68 -9.76
CA CYS A 62 -8.46 2.53 -9.73
C CYS A 62 -9.00 1.32 -10.49
N GLY A 63 -10.25 1.36 -10.98
CA GLY A 63 -10.91 0.23 -11.63
C GLY A 63 -10.19 -0.30 -12.89
N PRO A 64 -10.44 -1.56 -13.27
CA PRO A 64 -9.70 -2.23 -14.34
C PRO A 64 -9.92 -1.62 -15.72
N ALA A 65 -11.07 -0.97 -15.94
CA ALA A 65 -11.40 -0.28 -17.19
C ALA A 65 -10.64 1.05 -17.36
N ILE A 66 -10.06 1.60 -16.30
CA ILE A 66 -9.32 2.86 -16.36
C ILE A 66 -7.94 2.62 -16.98
N ALA A 67 -7.55 3.49 -17.92
CA ALA A 67 -6.25 3.42 -18.58
C ALA A 67 -5.09 3.54 -17.57
N THR A 68 -3.98 2.84 -17.82
CA THR A 68 -2.84 2.74 -16.88
C THR A 68 -2.32 4.10 -16.43
N TYR A 69 -2.11 5.04 -17.35
CA TYR A 69 -1.53 6.36 -17.03
C TYR A 69 -2.41 7.21 -16.07
N SER A 70 -3.73 7.02 -16.10
CA SER A 70 -4.67 7.74 -15.23
C SER A 70 -5.10 6.92 -14.01
N ASN A 71 -4.56 5.71 -13.83
CA ASN A 71 -4.95 4.80 -12.76
C ASN A 71 -3.79 4.72 -11.74
N PRO A 72 -3.92 5.35 -10.56
CA PRO A 72 -2.82 5.42 -9.60
C PRO A 72 -2.40 4.03 -9.10
N ALA A 73 -3.33 3.08 -8.97
CA ALA A 73 -3.01 1.73 -8.53
C ALA A 73 -2.24 0.93 -9.60
N LYS A 74 -2.57 1.06 -10.89
CA LYS A 74 -1.81 0.41 -11.97
C LYS A 74 -0.42 1.03 -12.13
N THR A 75 -0.31 2.35 -12.00
CA THR A 75 0.98 3.05 -11.96
C THR A 75 1.83 2.52 -10.81
N LEU A 76 1.30 2.50 -9.59
CA LEU A 76 2.03 1.99 -8.43
C LEU A 76 2.42 0.51 -8.60
N ALA A 77 1.53 -0.34 -9.09
CA ALA A 77 1.85 -1.74 -9.36
C ALA A 77 3.01 -1.89 -10.37
N SER A 78 3.01 -1.09 -11.43
CA SER A 78 4.07 -1.11 -12.45
C SER A 78 5.41 -0.67 -11.86
N GLU A 79 5.40 0.35 -11.01
CA GLU A 79 6.57 0.85 -10.30
C GLU A 79 7.15 -0.16 -9.29
N LEU A 80 6.31 -1.07 -8.76
CA LEU A 80 6.70 -2.10 -7.80
C LEU A 80 7.09 -3.44 -8.44
N ALA A 81 6.87 -3.62 -9.75
CA ALA A 81 7.06 -4.91 -10.43
C ALA A 81 8.50 -5.47 -10.34
N GLU A 82 9.50 -4.59 -10.32
CA GLU A 82 10.93 -4.94 -10.33
C GLU A 82 11.70 -4.32 -9.16
N SER A 83 11.01 -3.99 -8.06
CA SER A 83 11.64 -3.38 -6.89
C SER A 83 11.30 -4.11 -5.60
N LEU A 84 12.09 -3.83 -4.55
CA LEU A 84 11.76 -4.15 -3.17
C LEU A 84 10.99 -2.97 -2.56
N PRO A 85 9.68 -3.09 -2.27
CA PRO A 85 8.91 -2.03 -1.66
C PRO A 85 9.35 -1.77 -0.21
N VAL A 86 9.68 -0.51 0.09
CA VAL A 86 9.92 0.00 1.44
C VAL A 86 8.81 0.99 1.77
N ILE A 87 7.83 0.53 2.54
CA ILE A 87 6.63 1.30 2.89
C ILE A 87 6.94 2.20 4.08
N TRP A 88 6.96 3.51 3.86
CA TRP A 88 7.06 4.51 4.93
C TRP A 88 5.69 5.08 5.21
N THR A 89 5.32 5.17 6.48
CA THR A 89 4.00 5.66 6.88
C THR A 89 4.16 6.87 7.80
N GLU A 90 3.37 7.91 7.55
CA GLU A 90 3.28 9.08 8.43
C GLU A 90 1.82 9.39 8.73
N GLY A 91 1.47 9.36 10.03
CA GLY A 91 0.14 9.65 10.52
C GLY A 91 -0.68 8.44 10.99
N ASP A 92 -1.82 8.73 11.62
CA ASP A 92 -2.62 7.77 12.39
C ASP A 92 -3.32 6.72 11.51
N SER A 93 -3.73 7.12 10.31
CA SER A 93 -4.36 6.27 9.29
C SER A 93 -3.33 5.53 8.42
N ALA A 94 -2.16 6.14 8.18
CA ALA A 94 -1.15 5.57 7.30
C ALA A 94 -0.49 4.31 7.85
N GLY A 95 -0.20 4.24 9.16
CA GLY A 95 0.48 3.09 9.78
C GLY A 95 -0.25 1.75 9.58
N PRO A 96 -1.54 1.64 9.95
CA PRO A 96 -2.34 0.45 9.69
C PRO A 96 -2.46 0.10 8.20
N ALA A 97 -2.63 1.10 7.34
CA ALA A 97 -2.70 0.89 5.88
C ALA A 97 -1.39 0.30 5.32
N GLY A 98 -0.23 0.81 5.75
CA GLY A 98 1.07 0.29 5.31
C GLY A 98 1.32 -1.15 5.73
N ARG A 99 0.98 -1.51 6.98
CA ARG A 99 1.08 -2.91 7.44
C ARG A 99 0.18 -3.85 6.64
N ARG A 100 -1.05 -3.43 6.34
CA ARG A 100 -1.96 -4.19 5.48
C ARG A 100 -1.41 -4.32 4.06
N PHE A 101 -0.84 -3.25 3.51
CA PHE A 101 -0.29 -3.29 2.16
C PHE A 101 0.88 -4.29 2.05
N VAL A 102 1.79 -4.32 3.03
CA VAL A 102 2.85 -5.34 3.09
C VAL A 102 2.27 -6.76 3.15
N ALA A 103 1.22 -6.99 3.95
CA ALA A 103 0.55 -8.28 4.01
C ALA A 103 -0.10 -8.65 2.66
N ALA A 104 -0.75 -7.69 1.98
CA ALA A 104 -1.36 -7.90 0.67
C ALA A 104 -0.32 -8.20 -0.41
N LEU A 105 0.84 -7.51 -0.40
CA LEU A 105 1.95 -7.79 -1.31
C LEU A 105 2.49 -9.23 -1.13
N ALA A 106 2.62 -9.68 0.11
CA ALA A 106 3.07 -11.03 0.43
C ALA A 106 2.03 -12.10 0.06
N GLU A 107 0.76 -11.90 0.43
CA GLU A 107 -0.31 -12.89 0.21
C GLU A 107 -0.79 -12.97 -1.23
N LEU A 108 -0.89 -11.84 -1.94
CA LEU A 108 -1.47 -11.79 -3.29
C LEU A 108 -0.40 -11.90 -4.38
N ALA A 109 0.72 -11.20 -4.22
CA ALA A 109 1.77 -11.11 -5.25
C ALA A 109 3.03 -11.94 -4.91
N GLY A 110 3.11 -12.54 -3.72
CA GLY A 110 4.30 -13.26 -3.27
C GLY A 110 5.54 -12.37 -3.12
N ARG A 111 5.35 -11.06 -2.96
CA ARG A 111 6.45 -10.07 -2.94
C ARG A 111 6.85 -9.73 -1.50
N PRO A 112 8.16 -9.75 -1.17
CA PRO A 112 8.63 -9.22 0.11
C PRO A 112 8.49 -7.70 0.12
N ALA A 113 8.21 -7.12 1.29
CA ALA A 113 8.21 -5.67 1.50
C ALA A 113 8.55 -5.36 2.96
N LEU A 114 9.05 -4.15 3.21
CA LEU A 114 9.34 -3.63 4.55
C LEU A 114 8.35 -2.52 4.89
N THR A 115 8.04 -2.33 6.17
CA THR A 115 7.22 -1.20 6.64
C THR A 115 7.84 -0.57 7.88
N ALA A 116 7.84 0.76 7.95
CA ALA A 116 8.23 1.51 9.14
C ALA A 116 7.52 2.87 9.20
N GLU A 117 7.29 3.34 10.43
CA GLU A 117 6.68 4.64 10.69
C GLU A 117 7.75 5.74 10.71
N LEU A 118 7.42 6.91 10.18
CA LEU A 118 8.26 8.10 10.25
C LEU A 118 8.08 8.80 11.61
N PRO A 119 9.15 9.40 12.19
CA PRO A 119 10.50 9.56 11.62
C PRO A 119 11.47 8.38 11.80
N GLU A 120 11.12 7.36 12.58
CA GLU A 120 12.02 6.25 12.94
C GLU A 120 12.54 5.48 11.72
N ALA A 121 11.72 5.39 10.66
CA ALA A 121 12.08 4.78 9.39
C ALA A 121 13.36 5.37 8.78
N LEU A 122 13.63 6.67 8.98
CA LEU A 122 14.81 7.35 8.43
C LEU A 122 16.10 6.74 8.98
N ALA A 123 16.15 6.52 10.30
CA ALA A 123 17.29 5.88 10.94
C ALA A 123 17.35 4.38 10.57
N ALA A 124 16.22 3.68 10.68
CA ALA A 124 16.13 2.24 10.47
C ALA A 124 16.54 1.80 9.05
N HIS A 125 16.24 2.62 8.04
CA HIS A 125 16.48 2.28 6.63
C HIS A 125 17.63 3.06 5.99
N SER A 126 18.29 3.98 6.68
CA SER A 126 19.45 4.73 6.12
C SER A 126 20.53 3.80 5.54
N VAL A 127 21.00 2.82 6.31
CA VAL A 127 22.02 1.84 5.87
C VAL A 127 21.47 0.91 4.79
N LEU A 128 20.18 0.57 4.86
CA LEU A 128 19.51 -0.25 3.83
C LEU A 128 19.56 0.44 2.46
N LEU A 129 19.20 1.73 2.43
CA LEU A 129 19.16 2.54 1.21
C LEU A 129 20.55 2.92 0.70
N ALA A 130 21.57 2.94 1.55
CA ALA A 130 22.97 3.12 1.16
C ALA A 130 23.65 1.83 0.67
N GLY A 131 23.00 0.67 0.85
CA GLY A 131 23.58 -0.65 0.64
C GLY A 131 23.32 -1.23 -0.75
N THR A 132 23.27 -2.56 -0.83
CA THR A 132 23.08 -3.31 -2.09
C THR A 132 21.72 -3.08 -2.76
N LEU A 133 20.76 -2.52 -2.03
CA LEU A 133 19.44 -2.17 -2.54
C LEU A 133 19.40 -0.74 -3.12
N ALA A 134 20.47 0.05 -3.00
CA ALA A 134 20.55 1.36 -3.62
C ALA A 134 20.47 1.24 -5.15
N ALA A 135 19.80 2.18 -5.82
CA ALA A 135 19.74 2.20 -7.28
C ALA A 135 21.13 2.35 -7.92
N GLY A 136 22.07 3.02 -7.24
CA GLY A 136 23.46 3.22 -7.67
C GLY A 136 24.48 2.22 -7.12
N ALA A 137 24.05 1.06 -6.62
CA ALA A 137 24.95 0.09 -5.97
C ALA A 137 25.99 -0.56 -6.91
N ASP A 138 25.84 -0.44 -8.23
CA ASP A 138 26.86 -0.87 -9.21
C ASP A 138 27.30 0.32 -10.11
N PRO A 139 28.42 0.98 -9.81
CA PRO A 139 28.95 2.08 -10.63
C PRO A 139 29.63 1.63 -11.94
N ASP A 140 29.93 0.33 -12.11
CA ASP A 140 30.58 -0.23 -13.32
C ASP A 140 29.55 -0.73 -14.36
N ASP A 141 28.28 -0.44 -14.13
CA ASP A 141 27.15 -1.16 -14.71
C ASP A 141 26.60 -0.56 -16.02
N PHE A 142 27.19 0.57 -16.47
CA PHE A 142 26.79 1.23 -17.71
C PHE A 142 27.26 0.48 -18.97
N PHE A 143 28.28 -0.38 -18.85
CA PHE A 143 28.84 -1.16 -19.97
C PHE A 143 28.73 -2.68 -19.77
N ARG A 144 28.08 -3.15 -18.70
CA ARG A 144 27.89 -4.58 -18.45
C ARG A 144 26.79 -5.15 -19.33
N ASP A 145 27.10 -6.25 -20.01
CA ASP A 145 26.14 -7.04 -20.77
C ASP A 145 25.35 -7.95 -19.81
N ARG A 146 24.24 -7.44 -19.27
CA ARG A 146 23.44 -8.10 -18.21
C ARG A 146 22.49 -9.19 -18.71
N VAL A 147 22.61 -9.64 -19.95
CA VAL A 147 21.66 -10.61 -20.55
C VAL A 147 21.65 -11.94 -19.78
N GLU A 148 22.71 -12.25 -19.04
CA GLU A 148 22.86 -13.50 -18.26
C GLU A 148 22.87 -13.28 -16.73
N ASP A 149 22.81 -12.03 -16.25
CA ASP A 149 22.90 -11.72 -14.82
C ASP A 149 21.54 -11.79 -14.10
N ALA A 150 21.54 -12.22 -12.84
CA ALA A 150 20.36 -12.21 -12.00
C ALA A 150 19.92 -10.76 -11.74
N GLN A 151 18.63 -10.46 -11.98
CA GLN A 151 18.07 -9.12 -11.77
C GLN A 151 18.29 -8.67 -10.32
N VAL A 152 19.04 -7.58 -10.14
CA VAL A 152 19.26 -6.99 -8.82
C VAL A 152 18.03 -6.20 -8.43
N LEU A 153 17.41 -6.56 -7.30
CA LEU A 153 16.29 -5.80 -6.75
C LEU A 153 16.81 -4.51 -6.13
N HIS A 154 16.29 -3.38 -6.57
CA HIS A 154 16.54 -2.09 -5.92
C HIS A 154 15.36 -1.72 -5.01
N ALA A 155 15.65 -0.99 -3.92
CA ALA A 155 14.62 -0.44 -3.06
C ALA A 155 13.79 0.61 -3.81
N ARG A 156 12.49 0.60 -3.58
CA ARG A 156 11.60 1.71 -3.92
C ARG A 156 10.81 2.11 -2.68
N VAL A 157 10.88 3.39 -2.33
CA VAL A 157 10.08 3.91 -1.22
C VAL A 157 8.65 4.14 -1.68
N VAL A 158 7.70 3.67 -0.88
CA VAL A 158 6.29 4.06 -1.01
C VAL A 158 5.91 4.79 0.26
N LEU A 159 5.67 6.09 0.15
CA LEU A 159 5.35 6.95 1.27
C LEU A 159 3.82 7.13 1.34
N LEU A 160 3.21 6.47 2.33
CA LEU A 160 1.80 6.63 2.66
C LEU A 160 1.67 7.70 3.73
N ARG A 161 0.85 8.72 3.47
CA ARG A 161 0.70 9.83 4.41
C ARG A 161 -0.76 10.15 4.62
N ASP A 162 -1.12 10.39 5.86
CA ASP A 162 -2.24 11.27 6.17
C ASP A 162 -1.71 12.62 6.68
N ARG A 163 -2.60 13.54 7.06
CA ARG A 163 -2.17 14.80 7.67
C ARG A 163 -1.70 14.54 9.11
N PRO A 164 -0.40 14.66 9.43
CA PRO A 164 0.08 14.38 10.77
C PRO A 164 -0.52 15.35 11.79
N ALA A 165 -1.05 14.80 12.89
CA ALA A 165 -1.53 15.59 14.02
C ALA A 165 -0.38 16.47 14.56
N GLY A 166 -0.59 17.79 14.60
CA GLY A 166 0.40 18.75 15.12
C GLY A 166 1.34 19.38 14.08
N GLY A 167 1.14 19.13 12.79
CA GLY A 167 1.74 19.92 11.69
C GLY A 167 3.26 19.78 11.51
N ARG A 168 3.89 18.85 12.22
CA ARG A 168 5.29 18.47 12.01
C ARG A 168 5.31 17.23 11.14
N THR A 169 5.99 17.32 10.01
CA THR A 169 6.14 16.23 9.04
C THR A 169 7.63 15.92 8.85
N ALA A 170 7.96 14.64 8.85
CA ALA A 170 9.23 14.08 8.47
C ALA A 170 9.32 13.80 6.96
N ALA A 171 8.25 13.99 6.19
CA ALA A 171 8.23 13.75 4.75
C ALA A 171 9.29 14.51 3.95
N PRO A 172 9.62 15.80 4.25
CA PRO A 172 10.75 16.45 3.59
C PRO A 172 12.08 15.71 3.81
N ALA A 173 12.37 15.31 5.06
CA ALA A 173 13.57 14.56 5.38
C ALA A 173 13.57 13.15 4.76
N ALA A 174 12.39 12.53 4.62
CA ALA A 174 12.21 11.26 3.91
C ALA A 174 12.58 11.41 2.42
N ARG A 175 12.08 12.45 1.75
CA ARG A 175 12.44 12.74 0.35
C ARG A 175 13.93 13.03 0.19
N GLU A 176 14.51 13.81 1.10
CA GLU A 176 15.95 14.09 1.11
C GLU A 176 16.79 12.83 1.27
N LEU A 177 16.41 11.93 2.19
CA LEU A 177 17.10 10.66 2.39
C LEU A 177 17.00 9.76 1.15
N ALA A 178 15.81 9.62 0.57
CA ALA A 178 15.61 8.82 -0.63
C ALA A 178 16.41 9.38 -1.81
N LEU A 179 16.37 10.71 -2.03
CA LEU A 179 17.13 11.39 -3.06
C LEU A 179 18.65 11.25 -2.86
N GLY A 180 19.13 11.35 -1.62
CA GLY A 180 20.56 11.19 -1.29
C GLY A 180 21.12 9.80 -1.60
N HIS A 181 20.26 8.81 -1.82
CA HIS A 181 20.60 7.43 -2.18
C HIS A 181 20.04 7.01 -3.54
N ASP A 182 19.62 7.97 -4.38
CA ASP A 182 18.99 7.74 -5.69
C ASP A 182 17.83 6.73 -5.64
N THR A 183 17.13 6.64 -4.51
CA THR A 183 16.04 5.71 -4.28
C THR A 183 14.72 6.33 -4.80
N PRO A 184 14.03 5.72 -5.77
CA PRO A 184 12.76 6.24 -6.25
C PRO A 184 11.69 6.26 -5.15
N ILE A 185 10.82 7.26 -5.19
CA ILE A 185 9.72 7.44 -4.24
C ILE A 185 8.38 7.53 -4.98
N SER A 186 7.40 6.75 -4.53
CA SER A 186 5.97 6.94 -4.86
C SER A 186 5.25 7.46 -3.62
N GLU A 187 4.39 8.45 -3.79
CA GLU A 187 3.67 9.05 -2.67
C GLU A 187 2.16 8.85 -2.85
N LEU A 188 1.50 8.42 -1.76
CA LEU A 188 0.05 8.36 -1.69
C LEU A 188 -0.41 9.30 -0.59
N GLU A 189 -1.02 10.40 -1.03
CA GLU A 189 -1.67 11.40 -0.18
C GLU A 189 -3.17 11.36 -0.48
N PRO A 190 -4.01 10.88 0.45
CA PRO A 190 -5.46 10.89 0.31
C PRO A 190 -6.00 12.30 0.18
N GLU A 191 -7.18 12.42 -0.41
CA GLU A 191 -7.86 13.72 -0.46
C GLU A 191 -8.31 14.14 0.93
N GLU A 192 -8.72 15.41 1.04
CA GLU A 192 -9.23 15.95 2.29
C GLU A 192 -10.46 15.18 2.78
N GLY A 193 -10.38 14.69 4.01
CA GLY A 193 -11.46 13.98 4.69
C GLY A 193 -11.15 13.81 6.17
N GLY A 194 -12.01 13.07 6.87
CA GLY A 194 -11.72 12.57 8.21
C GLY A 194 -10.85 11.32 8.19
N ASP A 195 -10.46 10.86 9.38
CA ASP A 195 -9.51 9.75 9.54
C ASP A 195 -10.01 8.45 8.89
N LEU A 196 -11.32 8.17 9.00
CA LEU A 196 -11.90 6.96 8.39
C LEU A 196 -11.90 7.01 6.86
N GLU A 197 -12.19 8.17 6.25
CA GLU A 197 -12.12 8.34 4.79
C GLU A 197 -10.67 8.22 4.30
N THR A 198 -9.74 8.81 5.04
CA THR A 198 -8.31 8.79 4.75
C THR A 198 -7.75 7.36 4.81
N LEU A 199 -8.08 6.62 5.88
CA LEU A 199 -7.73 5.21 6.03
C LEU A 199 -8.32 4.37 4.89
N ALA A 200 -9.59 4.60 4.55
CA ALA A 200 -10.27 3.88 3.49
C ALA A 200 -9.62 4.11 2.12
N GLU A 201 -9.25 5.35 1.80
CA GLU A 201 -8.58 5.69 0.54
C GLU A 201 -7.20 5.04 0.41
N LEU A 202 -6.38 5.08 1.47
CA LEU A 202 -5.07 4.41 1.49
C LEU A 202 -5.21 2.89 1.31
N ILE A 203 -6.10 2.26 2.07
CA ILE A 203 -6.34 0.82 1.99
C ILE A 203 -6.83 0.43 0.60
N ALA A 204 -7.87 1.09 0.08
CA ALA A 204 -8.44 0.71 -1.21
C ALA A 204 -7.45 0.90 -2.36
N THR A 205 -6.70 2.00 -2.38
CA THR A 205 -5.71 2.27 -3.42
C THR A 205 -4.57 1.24 -3.41
N THR A 206 -4.08 0.90 -2.23
CA THR A 206 -3.00 -0.10 -2.07
C THR A 206 -3.48 -1.53 -2.32
N ASP A 207 -4.72 -1.86 -1.96
CA ASP A 207 -5.36 -3.14 -2.28
C ASP A 207 -5.49 -3.33 -3.80
N PHE A 208 -5.93 -2.30 -4.55
CA PHE A 208 -5.92 -2.36 -6.01
C PHE A 208 -4.51 -2.53 -6.57
N ALA A 209 -3.51 -1.82 -6.03
CA ALA A 209 -2.13 -1.92 -6.50
C ALA A 209 -1.56 -3.33 -6.27
N ALA A 210 -1.82 -3.94 -5.10
CA ALA A 210 -1.41 -5.31 -4.81
C ALA A 210 -2.05 -6.32 -5.77
N VAL A 211 -3.33 -6.17 -6.09
CA VAL A 211 -4.03 -7.02 -7.06
C VAL A 211 -3.43 -6.85 -8.47
N TYR A 212 -3.18 -5.63 -8.92
CA TYR A 212 -2.57 -5.41 -10.23
C TYR A 212 -1.13 -5.96 -10.30
N LEU A 213 -0.35 -5.82 -9.23
CA LEU A 213 0.98 -6.39 -9.15
C LEU A 213 0.96 -7.93 -9.21
N ALA A 214 0.00 -8.55 -8.51
CA ALA A 214 -0.21 -10.00 -8.56
C ALA A 214 -0.55 -10.45 -9.99
N LEU A 215 -1.47 -9.77 -10.66
CA LEU A 215 -1.85 -10.06 -12.05
C LEU A 215 -0.66 -9.92 -13.02
N ALA A 216 0.17 -8.89 -12.83
CA ALA A 216 1.37 -8.69 -13.64
C ALA A 216 2.47 -9.73 -13.36
N SER A 217 2.51 -10.31 -12.16
CA SER A 217 3.52 -11.30 -11.74
C SER A 217 3.13 -12.75 -12.07
N THR A 218 1.87 -13.01 -12.41
CA THR A 218 1.38 -14.36 -12.76
C THR A 218 1.41 -14.63 -14.27
N ALA A 219 1.76 -13.61 -15.07
CA ALA A 219 1.83 -13.67 -16.53
C ALA A 219 3.13 -14.30 -17.05
#